data_AF-A0A9D5IHZ3-F1
#
_entry.id   AF-A0A9D5IHZ3-F1
#
_cell.length_a   1.000
_cell.length_b   1.000
_cell.length_c   1.000
_cell.angle_alpha   90.00
_cell.angle_beta   90.00
_cell.angle_gamma   90.00
#
_symmetry.space_group_name_H-M   'P 1'
#
loop_
_entity.id
_entity.type
_entity.pdbx_description
1 polymer ?
#
loop_
_entity_poly.entity_id
_entity_poly.type
_entity_poly.pdbx_seq_one_letter_code
_entity_poly.pdbx_strand_id
1 'polypeptide(L)' 'MEPVLIAAYQQMLNAHARCSVDRILEEPQLRSEFLAQVRTSVPNGQEADILHGLNNLRKKSKLPRRDEATPASI' A
#
# COMPACT_ATOMS: atom_id res chain seq x y z
N MET A 1 10.50 -0.93 -7.65
CA MET A 1 9.11 -0.50 -7.42
C MET A 1 8.43 -1.30 -6.31
N GLU A 2 8.47 -2.64 -6.32
CA GLU A 2 7.89 -3.49 -5.25
C GLU A 2 8.20 -3.04 -3.80
N PRO A 3 9.46 -2.76 -3.39
CA PRO A 3 9.75 -2.35 -2.00
C PRO A 3 9.10 -1.02 -1.61
N VAL A 4 8.95 -0.08 -2.57
CA VAL A 4 8.25 1.19 -2.34
C VAL A 4 6.76 0.96 -2.11
N LEU A 5 6.14 0.08 -2.92
CA LEU A 5 4.72 -0.25 -2.78
C LEU A 5 4.43 -0.93 -1.44
N ILE A 6 5.32 -1.83 -1.01
CA ILE A 6 5.22 -2.52 0.30
C ILE A 6 5.35 -1.50 1.44
N ALA A 7 6.35 -0.61 1.38
CA ALA A 7 6.55 0.41 2.42
C ALA A 7 5.37 1.39 2.51
N ALA A 8 4.86 1.88 1.37
CA ALA A 8 3.69 2.75 1.33
C ALA A 8 2.43 2.02 1.86
N TYR A 9 2.22 0.76 1.45
CA TYR A 9 1.10 -0.03 1.95
C TYR A 9 1.19 -0.27 3.46
N GLN A 10 2.40 -0.51 3.99
CA GLN A 10 2.64 -0.63 5.42
C GLN A 10 2.28 0.65 6.18
N GLN A 11 2.62 1.82 5.64
CA GLN A 11 2.22 3.09 6.24
C GLN A 11 0.70 3.28 6.21
N MET A 12 0.04 2.91 5.11
CA MET A 12 -1.43 2.92 5.02
C MET A 12 -2.09 2.01 6.06
N LEU A 13 -1.55 0.80 6.30
CA LEU A 13 -2.04 -0.10 7.35
C LEU A 13 -1.92 0.49 8.76
N ASN A 14 -0.87 1.27 9.01
CA ASN A 14 -0.63 1.91 10.30
C ASN A 14 -1.54 3.15 10.49
N ALA A 15 -1.79 3.91 9.42
CA ALA A 15 -2.62 5.10 9.46
C ALA A 15 -4.13 4.79 9.52
N HIS A 16 -4.56 3.70 8.88
CA HIS A 16 -5.98 3.41 8.65
C HIS A 16 -6.35 2.04 9.23
N ALA A 17 -7.18 2.05 10.27
CA ALA A 17 -7.56 0.83 11.01
C ALA A 17 -8.36 -0.21 10.20
N ARG A 18 -8.84 0.11 9.00
CA ARG A 18 -9.48 -0.85 8.10
C ARG A 18 -8.98 -0.65 6.68
N CYS A 19 -7.66 -0.61 6.50
CA CYS A 19 -7.04 -0.53 5.18
C CYS A 19 -6.78 -1.92 4.59
N SER A 20 -7.13 -2.09 3.32
CA SER A 20 -6.84 -3.26 2.51
C SER A 20 -6.57 -2.82 1.07
N VAL A 21 -5.96 -3.69 0.27
CA VAL A 21 -5.76 -3.40 -1.15
C VAL A 21 -7.09 -3.16 -1.87
N ASP A 22 -8.13 -3.95 -1.60
CA ASP A 22 -9.45 -3.73 -2.20
C ASP A 22 -9.96 -2.33 -1.89
N ARG A 23 -9.85 -1.89 -0.63
CA ARG A 23 -10.26 -0.54 -0.24
C ARG A 23 -9.42 0.56 -0.89
N ILE A 24 -8.12 0.38 -1.05
CA ILE A 24 -7.29 1.34 -1.81
C ILE A 24 -7.74 1.37 -3.28
N LEU A 25 -8.16 0.24 -3.85
CA LEU A 25 -8.63 0.16 -5.22
C LEU A 25 -10.07 0.69 -5.39
N GLU A 26 -10.92 0.62 -4.37
CA GLU A 26 -12.33 1.03 -4.43
C GLU A 26 -12.55 2.46 -3.92
N GLU A 27 -11.87 2.87 -2.85
CA GLU A 27 -12.06 4.16 -2.17
C GLU A 27 -11.11 5.22 -2.78
N PRO A 28 -11.64 6.27 -3.45
CA PRO A 28 -10.80 7.28 -4.10
C PRO A 28 -9.88 8.02 -3.14
N GLN A 29 -10.30 8.23 -1.89
CA GLN A 29 -9.53 8.93 -0.87
C GLN A 29 -8.27 8.14 -0.49
N LEU A 30 -8.43 6.86 -0.15
CA LEU A 30 -7.31 5.96 0.15
C LEU A 30 -6.40 5.75 -1.06
N ARG A 31 -6.97 5.69 -2.26
CA ARG A 31 -6.20 5.62 -3.50
C ARG A 31 -5.30 6.84 -3.68
N SER A 32 -5.85 8.04 -3.52
CA SER A 32 -5.09 9.29 -3.64
C SER A 32 -3.99 9.39 -2.59
N GLU A 33 -4.26 9.01 -1.33
CA GLU A 33 -3.24 8.98 -0.27
C GLU A 33 -2.11 8.00 -0.60
N PHE A 34 -2.45 6.77 -1.00
CA PHE A 34 -1.46 5.76 -1.37
C PHE A 34 -0.60 6.22 -2.56
N LEU A 35 -1.23 6.77 -3.62
CA LEU A 35 -0.51 7.28 -4.78
C LEU A 35 0.40 8.45 -4.41
N ALA A 36 -0.04 9.36 -3.53
CA ALA A 36 0.79 10.45 -3.03
C ALA A 36 2.03 9.91 -2.31
N GLN A 37 1.88 8.91 -1.44
CA GLN A 37 3.01 8.27 -0.76
C GLN A 37 3.98 7.62 -1.75
N VAL A 38 3.48 6.86 -2.74
CA VAL A 38 4.33 6.19 -3.72
C VAL A 38 5.07 7.21 -4.60
N ARG A 39 4.41 8.30 -4.99
CA ARG A 39 4.98 9.36 -5.83
C ARG A 39 6.11 10.14 -5.15
N THR A 40 6.22 10.11 -3.82
CA THR A 40 7.38 10.69 -3.13
C THR A 40 8.70 9.99 -3.52
N SER A 41 8.63 8.68 -3.77
CA SER A 41 9.79 7.85 -4.15
C SER A 41 9.82 7.53 -5.65
N VAL A 42 8.66 7.56 -6.32
CA VAL A 42 8.52 7.28 -7.77
C VAL A 42 7.68 8.39 -8.42
N PRO A 43 8.23 9.60 -8.62
CA PRO A 43 7.48 10.77 -9.07
C PRO A 43 6.88 10.61 -10.48
N ASN A 44 7.52 9.82 -11.34
CA ASN A 44 7.07 9.54 -12.71
C ASN A 44 6.27 8.23 -12.82
N GLY A 45 5.86 7.64 -11.71
CA GLY A 45 5.08 6.40 -11.71
C GLY A 45 3.66 6.65 -12.21
N GLN A 46 3.27 5.97 -13.29
CA GLN A 46 1.89 6.02 -13.75
C GLN A 46 0.98 5.35 -12.73
N GLU A 47 -0.21 5.91 -12.54
CA GLU A 47 -1.19 5.39 -11.60
C GLU A 47 -1.54 3.93 -11.90
N ALA A 48 -1.78 3.60 -13.18
CA ALA A 48 -2.09 2.25 -13.61
C ALA A 48 -1.00 1.24 -13.22
N ASP A 49 0.28 1.58 -13.42
CA ASP A 49 1.41 0.72 -13.07
C ASP A 49 1.53 0.51 -11.56
N ILE A 50 1.30 1.56 -10.78
CA ILE A 50 1.34 1.52 -9.32
C ILE A 50 0.23 0.63 -8.76
N LEU A 51 -1.01 0.84 -9.20
CA LEU A 51 -2.17 0.06 -8.74
C LEU A 51 -2.11 -1.39 -9.21
N HIS A 52 -1.65 -1.63 -10.45
CA HIS A 52 -1.44 -2.97 -10.96
C HIS A 52 -0.33 -3.70 -10.16
N GLY A 53 0.76 -3.01 -9.84
CA GLY A 53 1.83 -3.50 -8.98
C GLY A 53 1.33 -3.88 -7.59
N LEU A 54 0.51 -3.03 -6.96
CA LEU A 54 -0.11 -3.30 -5.66
C LEU A 54 -0.99 -4.55 -5.71
N ASN A 55 -1.84 -4.66 -6.73
CA ASN A 55 -2.71 -5.83 -6.91
C ASN A 55 -1.91 -7.13 -7.14
N ASN A 56 -0.81 -7.05 -7.89
CA ASN A 56 0.07 -8.20 -8.09
C ASN A 56 0.77 -8.63 -6.79
N LEU A 57 1.21 -7.69 -5.96
CA LEU A 57 1.79 -7.98 -4.65
C LEU A 57 0.78 -8.66 -3.72
N ARG A 58 -0.49 -8.23 -3.74
CA ARG A 58 -1.60 -8.89 -3.04
C ARG A 58 -1.77 -10.33 -3.52
N LYS A 59 -1.88 -10.55 -4.83
CA LYS A 59 -2.06 -11.90 -5.42
C LYS A 59 -0.90 -12.84 -5.09
N LYS A 60 0.30 -12.31 -4.96
CA LYS A 60 1.51 -13.05 -4.56
C LYS A 60 1.67 -13.19 -3.04
N SER A 61 0.72 -12.71 -2.24
CA SER A 61 0.79 -12.68 -0.77
C SER A 61 2.08 -12.05 -0.22
N LYS A 62 2.63 -11.06 -0.94
CA LYS A 62 3.87 -10.35 -0.56
C LYS A 62 3.61 -9.08 0.26
N LEU A 63 2.34 -8.70 0.43
CA LEU A 63 1.99 -7.54 1.23
C LEU A 63 1.94 -7.91 2.71
N PRO A 64 2.47 -7.05 3.58
CA PRO A 64 2.44 -7.28 5.01
C PRO A 64 0.99 -7.38 5.51
N ARG A 65 0.79 -8.28 6.48
CA ARG A 65 -0.46 -8.37 7.22
C ARG A 65 -0.36 -7.47 8.45
N ARG A 66 -1.50 -6.94 8.90
CA ARG A 66 -1.54 -6.04 10.05
C ARG A 66 -0.99 -6.67 11.33
N ASP A 67 -1.22 -7.96 11.53
CA ASP A 67 -0.67 -8.70 12.69
C ASP A 67 0.86 -8.85 12.67
N GLU A 68 1.50 -8.77 11.50
CA GLU A 68 2.98 -8.77 11.39
C GLU A 68 3.58 -7.38 11.60
N ALA A 69 2.78 -6.32 11.52
CA ALA A 69 3.23 -4.92 11.63
C ALA A 69 3.37 -4.43 13.07
N THR A 70 3.01 -5.25 14.06
CA THR A 70 3.10 -4.90 15.47
C THR A 70 4.28 -5.66 16.08
N PRO A 71 5.43 -5.04 16.38
CA PRO A 71 6.28 -5.62 17.42
C PRO A 71 5.43 -5.59 18.68
N ALA A 72 5.07 -6.79 19.19
CA ALA A 72 4.41 -6.94 20.47
C ALA A 72 5.15 -6.07 21.49
N SER A 73 4.51 -4.96 21.90
CA SER A 73 5.00 -4.18 23.01
C SER A 73 4.77 -5.02 24.26
N ILE A 74 5.89 -5.28 24.93
CA ILE A 74 6.08 -6.09 26.14
C ILE A 74 5.42 -5.39 27.33
#